data_AF-A0A838W9V5-F1
#
_entry.id   AF-A0A838W9V5-F1
#
_cell.length_a   1.000
_cell.length_b   1.000
_cell.length_c   1.000
_cell.angle_alpha   90.00
_cell.angle_beta   90.00
_cell.angle_gamma   90.00
#
_symmetry.space_group_name_H-M   'P 1'
#
loop_
_entity.id
_entity.type
_entity.pdbx_description
1 polymer ?
#
loop_
_entity_poly.entity_id
_entity_poly.type
_entity_poly.pdbx_seq_one_letter_code
_entity_poly.pdbx_strand_id
1 'polypeptide(L)'
;MLRPVALNPHPSALLATLGGAAGTVLLTALLFLSPALGVPFVDVPRLVGGVFTSDPAAAFWLGYAIFFLGGWLVFPVGLAMAWPLLPGGAEVTFPHALVKGLLLGAAFWTLSGLLLPLLGALSRLDGMANPGFFALGEGVPAAAVVLLGHLLYGVAVAVVAAMSRGMAPIDLLGWSEYERRGRVRGAAAASGSR
;
A
#
# COMPACT_ATOMS: atom_id res chain seq x y z
N MET A 1 -5.94 35.91 16.17
CA MET A 1 -4.80 35.05 16.53
C MET A 1 -4.56 34.08 15.38
N LEU A 2 -3.50 34.28 14.60
CA LEU A 2 -3.06 33.33 13.58
C LEU A 2 -2.51 32.10 14.31
N ARG A 3 -3.16 30.94 14.21
CA ARG A 3 -2.50 29.69 14.60
C ARG A 3 -1.27 29.56 13.71
N PRO A 4 -0.04 29.44 14.26
CA PRO A 4 1.12 29.20 13.42
C PRO A 4 0.79 27.99 12.55
N VAL A 5 1.03 28.11 11.25
CA VAL A 5 0.91 27.00 10.30
C VAL A 5 1.87 25.95 10.84
N ALA A 6 1.35 25.01 11.62
CA ALA A 6 2.09 23.85 12.05
C ALA A 6 2.54 23.21 10.76
N LEU A 7 3.86 23.20 10.53
CA LEU A 7 4.48 22.59 9.36
C LEU A 7 3.91 21.19 9.26
N ASN A 8 3.00 21.02 8.30
CA ASN A 8 2.15 19.84 8.21
C ASN A 8 3.09 18.67 8.00
N PRO A 9 3.21 17.75 8.97
CA PRO A 9 4.47 17.07 9.07
C PRO A 9 4.46 15.96 8.00
N HIS A 10 5.48 15.96 7.14
CA HIS A 10 5.66 14.96 6.09
C HIS A 10 6.31 13.70 6.66
N PRO A 11 5.90 12.48 6.24
CA PRO A 11 6.66 11.29 6.56
C PRO A 11 8.05 11.39 5.90
N SER A 12 9.08 10.88 6.57
CA SER A 12 10.43 10.80 6.00
C SER A 12 10.40 10.04 4.68
N ALA A 13 11.04 10.57 3.63
CA ALA A 13 11.13 9.92 2.33
C ALA A 13 11.79 8.53 2.43
N LEU A 14 12.82 8.38 3.28
CA LEU A 14 13.44 7.09 3.55
C LEU A 14 12.45 6.08 4.15
N LEU A 15 11.66 6.52 5.13
CA LEU A 15 10.65 5.63 5.73
C LEU A 15 9.52 5.33 4.74
N ALA A 16 9.08 6.32 3.96
CA ALA A 16 8.09 6.10 2.91
C ALA A 16 8.57 5.03 1.90
N THR A 17 9.83 5.13 1.43
CA THR A 17 10.40 4.12 0.53
C THR A 17 10.50 2.73 1.18
N LEU A 18 10.83 2.61 2.46
CA LEU A 18 10.77 1.31 3.16
C LEU A 18 9.34 0.75 3.23
N GLY A 19 8.35 1.60 3.49
CA GLY A 19 6.93 1.21 3.44
C GLY A 19 6.49 0.77 2.05
N GLY A 20 6.97 1.47 1.02
CA GLY A 20 6.76 1.09 -0.39
C GLY A 20 7.41 -0.24 -0.75
N ALA A 21 8.66 -0.46 -0.36
CA ALA A 21 9.35 -1.73 -0.57
C ALA A 21 8.56 -2.90 0.05
N ALA A 22 8.18 -2.77 1.32
CA ALA A 22 7.39 -3.77 2.02
C ALA A 22 6.03 -3.98 1.33
N GLY A 23 5.35 -2.90 0.95
CA GLY A 23 4.09 -2.95 0.22
C GLY A 23 4.21 -3.66 -1.13
N THR A 24 5.25 -3.37 -1.90
CA THR A 24 5.51 -4.00 -3.21
C THR A 24 5.79 -5.49 -3.06
N VAL A 25 6.57 -5.88 -2.05
CA VAL A 25 6.82 -7.30 -1.75
C VAL A 25 5.50 -8.01 -1.38
N LEU A 26 4.68 -7.41 -0.51
CA LEU A 26 3.39 -7.99 -0.11
C LEU A 26 2.41 -8.11 -1.29
N LEU A 27 2.27 -7.05 -2.09
CA LEU A 27 1.44 -7.04 -3.29
C LEU A 27 1.89 -8.12 -4.28
N THR A 28 3.20 -8.17 -4.56
CA THR A 28 3.78 -9.15 -5.49
C THR A 28 3.59 -10.58 -4.96
N ALA A 29 3.91 -10.83 -3.70
CA ALA A 29 3.73 -12.14 -3.07
C ALA A 29 2.26 -12.61 -3.12
N LEU A 30 1.31 -11.71 -2.88
CA LEU A 30 -0.11 -12.04 -2.97
C LEU A 30 -0.53 -12.41 -4.41
N LEU A 31 -0.05 -11.67 -5.42
CA LEU A 31 -0.31 -12.00 -6.82
C LEU A 31 0.27 -13.37 -7.18
N PHE A 32 1.51 -13.67 -6.77
CA PHE A 32 2.11 -14.99 -7.00
C PHE A 32 1.42 -16.12 -6.23
N LEU A 33 0.81 -15.83 -5.08
CA LEU A 33 0.08 -16.81 -4.28
C LEU A 33 -1.32 -17.08 -4.85
N SER A 34 -1.85 -16.23 -5.73
CA SER A 34 -3.23 -16.33 -6.23
C SER A 34 -3.56 -17.70 -6.86
N PRO A 35 -2.68 -18.36 -7.63
CA PRO A 35 -2.99 -19.68 -8.20
C PRO A 35 -3.15 -20.78 -7.16
N ALA A 36 -2.38 -20.71 -6.07
CA ALA A 36 -2.51 -21.64 -4.95
C ALA A 36 -3.85 -21.49 -4.21
N LEU A 37 -4.50 -20.33 -4.35
CA LEU A 37 -5.83 -20.04 -3.82
C LEU A 37 -6.96 -20.34 -4.83
N GLY A 38 -6.64 -20.92 -5.99
CA GLY A 38 -7.60 -21.19 -7.06
C GLY A 38 -8.02 -19.95 -7.85
N VAL A 39 -7.27 -18.86 -7.76
CA VAL A 39 -7.51 -17.60 -8.48
C VAL A 39 -6.52 -17.47 -9.63
N PRO A 40 -6.93 -17.05 -10.84
CA PRO A 40 -6.00 -16.82 -11.95
C PRO A 40 -4.85 -15.86 -11.59
N PHE A 41 -3.69 -16.09 -12.18
CA PHE A 41 -2.53 -15.23 -12.01
C PHE A 41 -2.61 -14.02 -12.92
N VAL A 42 -2.53 -12.81 -12.34
CA VAL A 42 -2.49 -11.55 -13.09
C VAL A 42 -1.08 -10.99 -13.06
N ASP A 43 -0.29 -11.25 -14.10
CA ASP A 43 1.11 -10.81 -14.22
C ASP A 43 1.22 -9.35 -14.68
N VAL A 44 0.73 -8.42 -13.84
CA VAL A 44 0.77 -6.97 -14.12
C VAL A 44 2.18 -6.49 -14.49
N PRO A 45 3.27 -6.89 -13.80
CA PRO A 45 4.61 -6.46 -14.17
C PRO A 45 4.97 -6.89 -15.59
N ARG A 46 4.73 -8.15 -15.97
CA ARG A 46 5.03 -8.61 -17.32
C ARG A 46 4.21 -7.89 -18.40
N LEU A 47 2.95 -7.54 -18.11
CA LEU A 47 2.13 -6.69 -18.99
C LEU A 47 2.79 -5.32 -19.23
N VAL A 48 3.30 -4.69 -18.17
CA VAL A 48 4.04 -3.42 -18.27
C VAL A 48 5.29 -3.58 -19.15
N GLY A 49 6.07 -4.64 -18.95
CA GLY A 49 7.25 -4.91 -19.77
C GLY A 49 6.92 -5.21 -21.24
N GLY A 50 5.79 -5.86 -21.49
CA GLY A 50 5.29 -6.18 -22.84
C GLY A 50 5.03 -4.94 -23.70
N VAL A 51 4.76 -3.78 -23.10
CA VAL A 51 4.63 -2.51 -23.84
C VAL A 51 5.94 -2.13 -24.57
N PHE A 52 7.09 -2.52 -24.02
CA PHE A 52 8.40 -2.10 -24.50
C PHE A 52 9.08 -3.14 -25.40
N THR A 53 8.78 -4.43 -25.21
CA THR A 53 9.44 -5.52 -25.93
C THR A 53 8.49 -6.69 -26.19
N SER A 54 8.68 -7.38 -27.31
CA SER A 54 7.97 -8.61 -27.66
C SER A 54 8.69 -9.88 -27.19
N ASP A 55 9.93 -9.78 -26.69
CA ASP A 55 10.63 -10.91 -26.08
C ASP A 55 10.03 -11.21 -24.69
N PRO A 56 9.45 -12.40 -24.46
CA PRO A 56 8.86 -12.77 -23.17
C PRO A 56 9.81 -12.64 -21.98
N ALA A 57 11.09 -12.99 -22.15
CA ALA A 57 12.06 -12.96 -21.07
C ALA A 57 12.44 -11.52 -20.70
N ALA A 58 12.74 -10.69 -21.68
CA ALA A 58 13.00 -9.27 -21.47
C ALA A 58 11.77 -8.55 -20.88
N ALA A 59 10.54 -8.86 -21.35
CA ALA A 59 9.32 -8.26 -20.82
C ALA A 59 9.11 -8.59 -19.34
N PHE A 60 9.40 -9.83 -18.93
CA PHE A 60 9.39 -10.19 -17.51
C PHE A 60 10.35 -9.31 -16.71
N TRP A 61 11.65 -9.32 -17.05
CA TRP A 61 12.66 -8.61 -16.26
C TRP A 61 12.44 -7.09 -16.24
N LEU A 62 12.16 -6.49 -17.40
CA LEU A 62 11.91 -5.05 -17.52
C LEU A 62 10.64 -4.66 -16.78
N GLY A 63 9.58 -5.45 -16.93
CA GLY A 63 8.30 -5.25 -16.26
C GLY A 63 8.43 -5.25 -14.75
N TYR A 64 9.09 -6.27 -14.19
CA TYR A 64 9.36 -6.35 -12.75
C TYR A 64 10.26 -5.22 -12.28
N ALA A 65 11.30 -4.84 -13.03
CA ALA A 65 12.14 -3.70 -12.67
C ALA A 65 11.34 -2.39 -12.59
N ILE A 66 10.52 -2.08 -13.59
CA ILE A 66 9.66 -0.89 -13.60
C ILE A 66 8.65 -0.93 -12.45
N PHE A 67 7.99 -2.09 -12.25
CA PHE A 67 7.00 -2.26 -11.20
C PHE A 67 7.61 -2.10 -9.80
N PHE A 68 8.79 -2.70 -9.56
CA PHE A 68 9.52 -2.53 -8.31
C PHE A 68 9.99 -1.10 -8.11
N LEU A 69 10.60 -0.45 -9.10
CA LEU A 69 11.03 0.95 -8.97
C LEU A 69 9.85 1.89 -8.73
N GLY A 70 8.72 1.66 -9.40
CA GLY A 70 7.49 2.40 -9.21
C GLY A 70 6.94 2.26 -7.79
N GLY A 71 6.71 1.02 -7.36
CA GLY A 71 6.16 0.71 -6.03
C GLY A 71 7.11 1.00 -4.86
N TRP A 72 8.41 0.85 -5.05
CA TRP A 72 9.39 1.10 -4.00
C TRP A 72 9.76 2.58 -3.88
N LEU A 73 10.00 3.27 -5.00
CA LEU A 73 10.59 4.61 -4.97
C LEU A 73 9.59 5.69 -5.39
N VAL A 74 9.03 5.57 -6.59
CA VAL A 74 8.25 6.67 -7.19
C VAL A 74 6.97 6.95 -6.41
N PHE A 75 6.16 5.92 -6.17
CA PHE A 75 4.86 6.09 -5.53
C PHE A 75 4.95 6.49 -4.05
N PRO A 76 5.82 5.89 -3.21
CA PRO A 76 5.93 6.30 -1.81
C PRO A 76 6.52 7.70 -1.63
N VAL A 77 7.47 8.11 -2.48
CA VAL A 77 8.00 9.48 -2.44
C VAL A 77 6.91 10.48 -2.85
N GLY A 78 6.18 10.22 -3.93
CA GLY A 78 5.03 11.04 -4.32
C GLY A 78 3.97 11.13 -3.22
N LEU A 79 3.71 10.02 -2.53
CA LEU A 79 2.84 10.00 -1.37
C LEU A 79 3.37 10.86 -0.22
N ALA A 80 4.66 10.77 0.11
CA ALA A 80 5.23 11.57 1.20
C ALA A 80 5.04 13.08 0.95
N MET A 81 5.08 13.49 -0.31
CA MET A 81 4.78 14.86 -0.73
C MET A 81 3.28 15.18 -0.66
N ALA A 82 2.41 14.27 -1.10
CA ALA A 82 0.96 14.44 -1.12
C ALA A 82 0.28 14.21 0.24
N TRP A 83 0.97 13.66 1.24
CA TRP A 83 0.43 13.26 2.54
C TRP A 83 -0.41 14.34 3.26
N PRO A 84 -0.02 15.64 3.25
CA PRO A 84 -0.82 16.70 3.85
C PRO A 84 -2.13 17.00 3.13
N LEU A 85 -2.24 16.63 1.85
CA LEU A 85 -3.41 16.83 1.01
C LEU A 85 -4.45 15.72 1.20
N LEU A 86 -4.04 14.59 1.77
CA LEU A 86 -4.93 13.45 1.99
C LEU A 86 -5.89 13.72 3.17
N PRO A 87 -7.18 13.37 3.02
CA PRO A 87 -8.16 13.49 4.09
C PRO A 87 -7.79 12.59 5.29
N GLY A 88 -8.26 12.97 6.48
CA GLY A 88 -7.80 12.42 7.76
C GLY A 88 -6.98 13.47 8.50
N GLY A 89 -7.32 13.72 9.75
CA GLY A 89 -6.87 14.88 10.53
C GLY A 89 -5.37 15.17 10.49
N ALA A 90 -5.00 16.41 10.83
CA ALA A 90 -3.60 16.83 10.91
C ALA A 90 -2.79 16.04 11.97
N GLU A 91 -3.49 15.42 12.93
CA GLU A 91 -2.88 14.56 13.93
C GLU A 91 -2.49 13.21 13.32
N VAL A 92 -1.21 12.86 13.45
CA VAL A 92 -0.71 11.57 12.97
C VAL A 92 -0.93 10.52 14.06
N THR A 93 -2.16 10.06 14.19
CA THR A 93 -2.49 8.84 14.94
C THR A 93 -2.55 7.66 13.98
N PHE A 94 -2.37 6.44 14.50
CA PHE A 94 -2.43 5.24 13.67
C PHE A 94 -3.74 5.09 12.88
N PRO A 95 -4.95 5.31 13.47
CA PRO A 95 -6.19 5.25 12.70
C PRO A 95 -6.23 6.22 11.51
N HIS A 96 -5.72 7.45 11.69
CA HIS A 96 -5.65 8.42 10.59
C HIS A 96 -4.66 7.98 9.51
N ALA A 97 -3.47 7.48 9.91
CA ALA A 97 -2.50 6.95 8.97
C ALA A 97 -3.06 5.76 8.19
N LEU A 98 -3.78 4.85 8.86
CA LEU A 98 -4.42 3.68 8.27
C LEU A 98 -5.48 4.09 7.24
N VAL A 99 -6.38 5.03 7.57
CA VAL A 99 -7.38 5.54 6.61
C VAL A 99 -6.69 6.12 5.38
N LYS A 100 -5.63 6.95 5.55
CA LYS A 100 -4.85 7.49 4.44
C LYS A 100 -4.21 6.40 3.58
N GLY A 101 -3.64 5.37 4.21
CA GLY A 101 -3.08 4.22 3.52
C GLY A 101 -4.11 3.41 2.74
N LEU A 102 -5.28 3.14 3.32
CA LEU A 102 -6.36 2.44 2.64
C LEU A 102 -6.91 3.24 1.45
N LEU A 103 -7.10 4.54 1.61
CA LEU A 103 -7.50 5.43 0.51
C LEU A 103 -6.46 5.43 -0.61
N LEU A 104 -5.17 5.44 -0.27
CA LEU A 104 -4.09 5.31 -1.25
C LEU A 104 -4.14 3.96 -1.97
N GLY A 105 -4.29 2.87 -1.23
CA GLY A 105 -4.42 1.53 -1.81
C GLY A 105 -5.61 1.45 -2.77
N ALA A 106 -6.77 1.98 -2.37
CA ALA A 106 -7.94 2.07 -3.23
C ALA A 106 -7.70 2.94 -4.48
N ALA A 107 -6.99 4.06 -4.33
CA ALA A 107 -6.63 4.94 -5.45
C ALA A 107 -5.69 4.24 -6.45
N PHE A 108 -4.67 3.52 -5.97
CA PHE A 108 -3.79 2.72 -6.85
C PHE A 108 -4.51 1.54 -7.48
N TRP A 109 -5.40 0.87 -6.75
CA TRP A 109 -6.26 -0.15 -7.34
C TRP A 109 -7.11 0.44 -8.47
N THR A 110 -7.71 1.61 -8.27
CA THR A 110 -8.50 2.31 -9.28
C THR A 110 -7.66 2.68 -10.49
N LEU A 111 -6.49 3.28 -10.26
CA LEU A 111 -5.55 3.62 -11.32
C LEU A 111 -5.12 2.38 -12.10
N SER A 112 -4.75 1.30 -11.42
CA SER A 112 -4.39 0.03 -12.06
C SER A 112 -5.56 -0.52 -12.88
N GLY A 113 -6.77 -0.52 -12.34
CA GLY A 113 -7.96 -1.00 -13.03
C GLY A 113 -8.28 -0.25 -14.31
N LEU A 114 -7.95 1.05 -14.38
CA LEU A 114 -8.09 1.86 -15.59
C LEU A 114 -6.92 1.67 -16.57
N LEU A 115 -5.71 1.45 -16.07
CA LEU A 115 -4.51 1.29 -16.90
C LEU A 115 -4.35 -0.13 -17.47
N LEU A 116 -4.84 -1.16 -16.79
CA LEU A 116 -4.67 -2.56 -17.20
C LEU A 116 -5.16 -2.85 -18.63
N PRO A 117 -6.37 -2.41 -19.07
CA PRO A 117 -6.80 -2.58 -20.45
C PRO A 117 -5.86 -1.91 -21.46
N LEU A 118 -5.38 -0.70 -21.12
CA LEU A 118 -4.47 0.07 -21.97
C LEU A 118 -3.11 -0.63 -22.08
N LEU A 119 -2.56 -1.13 -20.96
CA LEU A 119 -1.33 -1.91 -20.95
C LEU A 119 -1.48 -3.19 -21.78
N GLY A 120 -2.61 -3.89 -21.66
CA GLY A 120 -2.92 -5.06 -22.49
C GLY A 120 -2.99 -4.72 -23.97
N ALA A 121 -3.61 -3.60 -24.34
CA ALA A 121 -3.72 -3.17 -25.74
C ALA A 121 -2.39 -2.67 -26.35
N LEU A 122 -1.50 -2.11 -25.52
CA LEU A 122 -0.18 -1.65 -25.95
C LEU A 122 0.90 -2.74 -25.89
N SER A 123 0.60 -3.87 -25.23
CA SER A 123 1.53 -4.99 -25.09
C SER A 123 1.85 -5.58 -26.46
N ARG A 124 3.14 -5.86 -26.68
CA ARG A 124 3.69 -6.50 -27.89
C ARG A 124 3.85 -8.01 -27.72
N LEU A 125 3.38 -8.57 -26.60
CA LEU A 125 3.44 -10.00 -26.33
C LEU A 125 2.23 -10.71 -26.93
N ASP A 126 2.49 -11.65 -27.83
CA ASP A 126 1.45 -12.49 -28.41
C ASP A 126 0.84 -13.44 -27.37
N GLY A 127 -0.48 -13.63 -27.43
CA GLY A 127 -1.21 -14.60 -26.62
C GLY A 127 -1.31 -14.26 -25.12
N MET A 128 -0.88 -13.07 -24.71
CA MET A 128 -1.08 -12.62 -23.33
C MET A 128 -2.54 -12.20 -23.13
N ALA A 129 -3.18 -12.75 -22.09
CA ALA A 129 -4.55 -12.38 -21.76
C ALA A 129 -4.62 -10.89 -21.37
N ASN A 130 -5.61 -10.18 -21.90
CA ASN A 130 -5.91 -8.82 -21.44
C ASN A 130 -6.78 -8.95 -20.19
N PRO A 131 -6.26 -8.57 -19.01
CA PRO A 131 -7.00 -8.74 -17.76
C PRO A 131 -8.24 -7.82 -17.69
N GLY A 132 -8.38 -6.86 -18.61
CA GLY A 132 -9.53 -5.96 -18.66
C GLY A 132 -9.56 -4.99 -17.47
N PHE A 133 -10.68 -4.29 -17.33
CA PHE A 133 -10.83 -3.29 -16.28
C PHE A 133 -10.80 -3.98 -14.91
N PHE A 134 -9.97 -3.47 -14.00
CA PHE A 134 -9.81 -4.02 -12.64
C PHE A 134 -9.45 -5.52 -12.59
N ALA A 135 -8.84 -6.06 -13.65
CA ALA A 135 -8.60 -7.51 -13.81
C ALA A 135 -9.87 -8.39 -13.93
N LEU A 136 -11.03 -7.81 -14.26
CA LEU A 136 -12.30 -8.55 -14.38
C LEU A 136 -12.34 -9.53 -15.57
N GLY A 137 -11.49 -9.35 -16.58
CA GLY A 137 -11.31 -10.31 -17.68
C GLY A 137 -10.81 -11.68 -17.19
N GLU A 138 -10.13 -11.71 -16.05
CA GLU A 138 -9.69 -12.92 -15.35
C GLU A 138 -10.69 -13.39 -14.28
N GLY A 139 -11.84 -12.70 -14.15
CA GLY A 139 -12.92 -13.00 -13.20
C GLY A 139 -12.89 -12.18 -11.91
N VAL A 140 -14.01 -12.20 -11.19
CA VAL A 140 -14.20 -11.47 -9.92
C VAL A 140 -13.15 -11.83 -8.85
N PRO A 141 -12.73 -13.10 -8.67
CA PRO A 141 -11.71 -13.43 -7.68
C PRO A 141 -10.37 -12.76 -7.97
N ALA A 142 -9.97 -12.63 -9.25
CA ALA A 142 -8.73 -11.96 -9.63
C ALA A 142 -8.79 -10.46 -9.29
N ALA A 143 -9.90 -9.80 -9.63
CA ALA A 143 -10.13 -8.39 -9.27
C ALA A 143 -10.05 -8.16 -7.75
N ALA A 144 -10.60 -9.07 -6.95
CA ALA A 144 -10.54 -9.01 -5.49
C ALA A 144 -9.12 -9.19 -4.95
N VAL A 145 -8.33 -10.10 -5.51
CA VAL A 145 -6.92 -10.30 -5.14
C VAL A 145 -6.09 -9.05 -5.46
N VAL A 146 -6.29 -8.46 -6.64
CA VAL A 146 -5.61 -7.21 -7.02
C VAL A 146 -5.99 -6.06 -6.08
N LEU A 147 -7.28 -5.92 -5.72
CA LEU A 147 -7.73 -4.94 -4.73
C LEU A 147 -7.03 -5.17 -3.38
N LEU A 148 -7.09 -6.39 -2.86
CA LEU A 148 -6.49 -6.75 -1.58
C LEU A 148 -4.99 -6.45 -1.55
N GLY A 149 -4.27 -6.77 -2.62
CA GLY A 149 -2.84 -6.47 -2.74
C GLY A 149 -2.54 -4.97 -2.65
N HIS A 150 -3.33 -4.13 -3.31
CA HIS A 150 -3.17 -2.67 -3.22
C HIS A 150 -3.55 -2.12 -1.84
N LEU A 151 -4.56 -2.69 -1.18
CA LEU A 151 -4.89 -2.34 0.20
C LEU A 151 -3.76 -2.72 1.16
N LEU A 152 -3.17 -3.91 1.02
CA LEU A 152 -2.00 -4.34 1.80
C LEU A 152 -0.80 -3.42 1.57
N TYR A 153 -0.56 -3.01 0.32
CA TYR A 153 0.44 -2.00 0.01
C TYR A 153 0.17 -0.69 0.78
N GLY A 154 -1.07 -0.19 0.73
CA GLY A 154 -1.49 1.01 1.44
C GLY A 154 -1.30 0.92 2.96
N VAL A 155 -1.65 -0.23 3.55
CA VAL A 155 -1.44 -0.52 4.98
C VAL A 155 0.05 -0.53 5.33
N ALA A 156 0.90 -1.17 4.53
CA ALA A 156 2.34 -1.21 4.76
C ALA A 156 2.93 0.21 4.82
N VAL A 157 2.53 1.06 3.87
CA VAL A 157 2.97 2.46 3.85
C VAL A 157 2.43 3.24 5.05
N ALA A 158 1.16 3.04 5.44
CA ALA A 158 0.57 3.68 6.61
C ALA A 158 1.29 3.31 7.92
N VAL A 159 1.62 2.03 8.10
CA VAL A 159 2.38 1.53 9.26
C VAL A 159 3.72 2.24 9.36
N VAL A 160 4.48 2.31 8.27
CA VAL A 160 5.80 2.93 8.30
C VAL A 160 5.71 4.46 8.43
N ALA A 161 4.70 5.09 7.84
CA ALA A 161 4.41 6.51 8.05
C ALA A 161 4.06 6.81 9.52
N ALA A 162 3.29 5.94 10.18
CA ALA A 162 3.01 6.04 11.60
C ALA A 162 4.29 5.91 12.45
N MET A 163 5.14 4.93 12.14
CA MET A 163 6.43 4.75 12.83
C MET A 163 7.36 5.96 12.68
N SER A 164 7.30 6.69 11.56
CA SER A 164 8.06 7.92 11.36
C SER A 164 7.76 9.04 12.35
N ARG A 165 6.67 8.91 13.11
CA ARG A 165 6.24 9.84 14.16
C ARG A 165 6.61 9.39 15.57
N GLY A 166 7.40 8.34 15.68
CA GLY A 166 7.78 7.78 16.98
C GLY A 166 6.71 6.88 17.60
N MET A 167 5.67 6.47 16.85
CA MET A 167 4.83 5.37 17.28
C MET A 167 5.62 4.07 17.18
N ALA A 168 5.77 3.35 18.30
CA ALA A 168 6.41 2.05 18.26
C ALA A 168 5.49 1.05 17.53
N PRO A 169 6.02 0.01 16.88
CA PRO A 169 5.21 -1.04 16.26
C PRO A 169 4.17 -1.64 17.22
N ILE A 170 4.53 -1.77 18.51
CA ILE A 170 3.63 -2.29 19.56
C ILE A 170 2.48 -1.33 19.90
N ASP A 171 2.65 -0.02 19.70
CA ASP A 171 1.60 0.98 19.89
C ASP A 171 0.52 0.87 18.82
N LEU A 172 0.89 0.45 17.60
CA LEU A 172 -0.05 0.24 16.50
C LEU A 172 -1.06 -0.87 16.81
N LEU A 173 -0.69 -1.80 17.69
CA LEU A 173 -1.56 -2.89 18.16
C LEU A 173 -2.48 -2.45 19.31
N GLY A 174 -2.43 -1.19 19.75
CA GLY A 174 -3.21 -0.68 20.88
C GLY A 174 -2.69 -1.11 22.25
N TRP A 175 -1.48 -1.69 22.33
CA TRP A 175 -0.94 -2.25 23.57
C TRP A 175 -0.63 -1.18 24.64
N SER A 176 -0.16 0.00 24.24
CA SER A 176 0.16 1.07 25.21
C SER A 176 -1.08 1.65 25.89
N GLU A 177 -2.24 1.64 25.24
CA GLU A 177 -3.50 1.95 25.90
C GLU A 177 -3.88 0.88 26.93
N TYR A 178 -3.67 -0.38 26.61
CA TYR A 178 -3.91 -1.49 27.54
C TYR A 178 -3.07 -1.33 28.82
N GLU A 179 -1.75 -1.07 28.69
CA GLU A 179 -0.89 -0.81 29.84
C GLU A 179 -1.32 0.42 30.65
N ARG A 180 -1.68 1.52 29.96
CA ARG A 180 -2.09 2.76 30.62
C ARG A 180 -3.37 2.54 31.43
N ARG A 181 -4.35 1.84 30.87
CA ARG A 181 -5.60 1.47 31.57
C ARG A 181 -5.32 0.51 32.73
N GLY A 182 -4.40 -0.43 32.56
CA GLY A 182 -3.96 -1.34 33.62
C GLY A 182 -3.37 -0.58 34.82
N ARG A 183 -2.47 0.39 34.57
CA ARG A 183 -1.86 1.22 35.62
C ARG A 183 -2.89 2.08 36.36
N VAL A 184 -3.83 2.71 35.65
CA VAL A 184 -4.89 3.53 36.27
C VAL A 184 -5.82 2.67 37.14
N ARG A 185 -6.20 1.49 36.67
CA ARG A 185 -7.01 0.54 37.45
C ARG A 185 -6.28 0.03 38.69
N GLY A 186 -4.99 -0.29 38.57
CA GLY A 186 -4.17 -0.69 39.72
C GLY A 186 -4.03 0.42 40.76
N ALA A 187 -3.84 1.66 40.33
CA ALA A 187 -3.77 2.82 41.23
C ALA A 187 -5.10 3.06 41.97
N ALA A 188 -6.24 2.97 41.28
CA ALA A 188 -7.56 3.13 41.87
C ALA A 188 -7.86 2.04 42.92
N ALA A 189 -7.52 0.78 42.63
CA ALA A 189 -7.69 -0.34 43.56
C ALA A 189 -6.86 -0.15 44.86
N ALA A 190 -5.63 0.35 44.74
CA ALA A 190 -4.76 0.61 45.89
C ALA A 190 -5.23 1.80 46.76
N SER A 191 -5.97 2.76 46.18
CA SER A 191 -6.52 3.89 46.94
C SER A 191 -7.79 3.55 47.73
N GLY A 192 -8.54 2.52 47.33
CA GLY A 192 -9.79 2.13 47.99
C GLY A 192 -9.64 1.20 49.21
N SER A 193 -8.41 0.81 49.55
CA SER A 193 -8.11 -0.11 50.65
C SER A 193 -7.58 0.58 51.92
N ARG A 194 -7.81 1.89 52.08
CA ARG A 194 -7.44 2.68 53.27
C ARG A 194 -8.69 3.20 53.94
#